data_AF-A0A963RTF0-F1
#
_entry.id   AF-A0A963RTF0-F1
#
_cell.length_a   1.000
_cell.length_b   1.000
_cell.length_c   1.000
_cell.angle_alpha   90.00
_cell.angle_beta   90.00
_cell.angle_gamma   90.00
#
_symmetry.space_group_name_H-M   'P 1'
#
loop_
_entity.id
_entity.type
_entity.pdbx_description
1 polymer ?
#
loop_
_entity_poly.entity_id
_entity_poly.type
_entity_poly.pdbx_seq_one_letter_code
_entity_poly.pdbx_strand_id
1 'polypeptide(L)'
;LYGVAAEVSIGELFIAGFGPGILISGALMVFVWIYCKWKGWGKNDGDGRLGFWTATRKAAWALLMPVIILGGIYGGVFTPTEASAVAVLYALIVGMLIYREIGLQDLAAVLRKSVISSAVIMF
;
A
#
# COMPACT_ATOMS: atom_id res chain seq x y z
N LEU A 1 -15.61 -3.15 -8.60
CA LEU A 1 -16.60 -2.84 -9.65
C LEU A 1 -16.14 -3.30 -11.02
N TYR A 2 -15.11 -2.70 -11.63
CA TYR A 2 -14.66 -3.12 -12.97
C TYR A 2 -14.42 -4.64 -13.09
N GLY A 3 -13.70 -5.26 -12.14
CA GLY A 3 -13.50 -6.73 -12.14
C GLY A 3 -14.79 -7.56 -12.09
N VAL A 4 -15.80 -7.08 -11.36
CA VAL A 4 -17.09 -7.77 -11.24
C VAL A 4 -17.98 -7.49 -12.46
N ALA A 5 -17.99 -6.24 -12.94
CA ALA A 5 -18.86 -5.79 -14.03
C ALA A 5 -18.35 -6.23 -15.42
N ALA A 6 -17.03 -6.33 -15.59
CA ALA A 6 -16.39 -6.80 -16.81
C ALA A 6 -16.02 -8.28 -16.75
N GLU A 7 -16.40 -8.99 -15.67
CA GLU A 7 -16.09 -10.40 -15.43
C GLU A 7 -14.60 -10.76 -15.59
N VAL A 8 -13.72 -9.78 -15.37
CA VAL A 8 -12.27 -9.98 -15.44
C VAL A 8 -11.73 -10.44 -14.10
N SER A 9 -10.70 -11.29 -14.14
CA SER A 9 -10.06 -11.81 -12.95
C SER A 9 -9.52 -10.69 -12.05
N ILE A 10 -9.90 -10.72 -10.77
CA ILE A 10 -9.40 -9.78 -9.77
C ILE A 10 -7.87 -9.92 -9.63
N GLY A 11 -7.34 -11.14 -9.73
CA GLY A 11 -5.89 -11.38 -9.68
C GLY A 11 -5.15 -10.66 -10.82
N GLU A 12 -5.68 -10.75 -12.05
CA GLU A 12 -5.08 -10.09 -13.21
C GLU A 12 -5.10 -8.56 -13.07
N LEU A 13 -6.19 -8.01 -12.54
CA LEU A 13 -6.28 -6.59 -12.20
C LEU A 13 -5.19 -6.13 -11.22
N PHE A 14 -4.84 -6.97 -10.23
CA PHE A 14 -3.76 -6.66 -9.30
C PHE A 14 -2.39 -6.60 -9.99
N ILE A 15 -2.07 -7.57 -10.86
CA ILE A 15 -0.79 -7.56 -11.61
C ILE A 15 -0.78 -6.41 -12.62
N ALA A 16 -1.89 -6.14 -13.31
CA ALA A 16 -2.00 -5.03 -14.24
C ALA A 16 -1.72 -3.67 -13.56
N GLY A 17 -1.99 -3.55 -12.26
CA GLY A 17 -1.68 -2.38 -11.46
C GLY A 17 -0.18 -2.14 -11.20
N PHE A 18 0.69 -3.15 -11.32
CA PHE A 18 2.13 -2.99 -11.07
C PHE A 18 2.79 -2.05 -12.06
N GLY A 19 2.47 -2.19 -13.35
CA GLY A 19 3.00 -1.32 -14.42
C GLY A 19 2.79 0.18 -14.13
N PRO A 20 1.55 0.66 -14.01
CA PRO A 20 1.28 2.06 -13.66
C PRO A 20 1.78 2.43 -12.26
N GLY A 21 1.76 1.51 -11.29
CA GLY A 21 2.27 1.76 -9.94
C GLY A 21 3.77 2.08 -9.92
N ILE A 22 4.59 1.28 -10.60
CA ILE A 22 6.04 1.50 -10.72
C ILE A 22 6.31 2.78 -11.49
N LEU A 23 5.57 3.04 -12.58
CA LEU A 23 5.70 4.24 -13.38
C LEU A 23 5.45 5.50 -12.54
N ILE A 24 4.32 5.55 -11.81
CA ILE A 24 3.96 6.70 -10.97
C ILE A 24 4.97 6.86 -9.83
N SER A 25 5.36 5.77 -9.17
CA SER A 25 6.36 5.79 -8.11
C SER A 25 7.69 6.37 -8.62
N GLY A 26 8.18 5.90 -9.75
CA GLY A 26 9.41 6.39 -10.37
C GLY A 26 9.30 7.86 -10.78
N ALA A 27 8.19 8.25 -11.41
CA ALA A 27 7.94 9.63 -11.81
C ALA A 27 7.95 10.58 -10.60
N LEU A 28 7.31 10.20 -9.50
CA LEU A 28 7.30 10.99 -8.26
C LEU A 28 8.70 11.07 -7.61
N MET A 29 9.45 9.95 -7.59
CA MET A 29 10.83 9.96 -7.09
C MET A 29 11.72 10.92 -7.89
N VAL A 30 11.64 10.87 -9.22
CA VAL A 30 12.38 11.77 -10.12
C VAL A 30 11.95 13.23 -9.90
N PHE A 31 10.64 13.48 -9.83
CA PHE A 31 10.11 14.81 -9.58
C PHE A 31 10.62 15.40 -8.26
N VAL A 32 10.51 14.66 -7.15
CA VAL A 32 10.99 15.09 -5.84
C VAL A 32 12.50 15.35 -5.87
N TRP A 33 13.27 14.49 -6.53
CA TRP A 33 14.72 14.67 -6.67
C TRP A 33 15.08 15.96 -7.42
N ILE A 34 14.44 16.24 -8.57
CA ILE A 34 14.63 17.48 -9.33
C ILE A 34 14.20 18.69 -8.49
N TYR A 35 13.04 18.62 -7.86
CA TYR A 35 12.46 19.71 -7.09
C TYR A 35 13.32 20.11 -5.89
N CYS A 36 13.78 19.13 -5.11
CA CYS A 36 14.71 19.36 -4.00
C CYS A 36 16.03 19.96 -4.47
N LYS A 37 16.58 19.47 -5.59
CA LYS A 37 17.82 20.01 -6.18
C LYS A 37 17.66 21.45 -6.64
N TRP A 38 16.50 21.80 -7.22
CA TRP A 38 16.19 23.16 -7.67
C TRP A 38 15.96 24.13 -6.52
N LYS A 39 15.19 23.74 -5.50
CA LYS A 39 14.95 24.52 -4.27
C LYS A 39 16.15 24.59 -3.31
N GLY A 40 17.16 23.75 -3.53
CA GLY A 40 18.33 23.64 -2.64
C GLY A 40 18.04 22.93 -1.30
N TRP A 41 16.94 22.19 -1.21
CA TRP A 41 16.58 21.39 -0.03
C TRP A 41 17.42 20.12 0.02
N GLY A 42 17.86 19.73 1.22
CA GLY A 42 18.63 18.50 1.44
C GLY A 42 20.11 18.54 1.02
N LYS A 43 20.72 19.75 0.97
CA LYS A 43 22.17 19.92 0.75
C LYS A 43 23.00 19.86 2.04
N ASN A 44 22.38 20.06 3.20
CA ASN A 44 23.02 20.06 4.53
C ASN A 44 22.38 19.06 5.51
N ASP A 45 21.50 18.16 5.07
CA ASP A 45 20.72 17.22 5.90
C ASP A 45 21.34 15.82 5.99
N GLY A 46 22.68 15.76 6.02
CA GLY A 46 23.43 14.50 6.15
C GLY A 46 23.12 13.73 7.44
N ASP A 47 22.68 14.43 8.49
CA ASP A 47 22.28 13.84 9.77
C ASP A 47 20.84 13.31 9.71
N GLY A 48 20.70 11.97 9.76
CA GLY A 48 19.42 11.29 9.87
C GLY A 48 18.95 10.54 8.61
N ARG A 49 19.71 10.57 7.51
CA ARG A 49 19.39 9.75 6.33
C ARG A 49 19.52 8.28 6.69
N LEU A 50 18.39 7.57 6.67
CA LEU A 50 18.38 6.12 6.80
C LEU A 50 19.12 5.55 5.58
N GLY A 51 20.16 4.77 5.83
CA GLY A 51 20.82 4.01 4.76
C GLY A 51 19.79 3.16 4.01
N PHE A 52 20.02 2.95 2.71
CA PHE A 52 19.10 2.20 1.84
C PHE A 52 18.61 0.91 2.50
N TRP A 53 19.54 0.10 3.02
CA TRP A 53 19.24 -1.15 3.72
C TRP A 53 18.39 -0.98 4.98
N THR A 54 18.63 0.06 5.77
CA THR A 54 17.85 0.35 6.98
C THR A 54 16.44 0.79 6.62
N ALA A 55 16.29 1.62 5.58
CA ALA A 55 15.00 2.06 5.08
C ALA A 55 14.20 0.87 4.50
N THR A 56 14.84 0.02 3.68
CA THR A 56 14.21 -1.20 3.15
C THR A 56 13.78 -2.14 4.27
N ARG A 57 14.61 -2.34 5.30
CA ARG A 57 14.25 -3.18 6.45
C ARG A 57 13.07 -2.62 7.23
N LYS A 58 12.97 -1.29 7.39
CA LYS A 58 11.80 -0.66 8.01
C LYS A 58 10.54 -0.86 7.15
N ALA A 59 10.65 -0.76 5.83
CA ALA A 59 9.54 -0.96 4.89
C ALA A 59 9.19 -2.44 4.63
N ALA A 60 10.00 -3.40 5.11
CA ALA A 60 9.83 -4.82 4.80
C ALA A 60 8.42 -5.36 5.14
N TRP A 61 7.87 -4.95 6.29
CA TRP A 61 6.52 -5.36 6.70
C TRP A 61 5.43 -4.80 5.80
N ALA A 62 5.56 -3.57 5.30
CA ALA A 62 4.64 -3.02 4.30
C ALA A 62 4.77 -3.75 2.95
N LEU A 63 6.01 -4.05 2.52
CA LEU A 63 6.28 -4.74 1.25
C LEU A 63 5.83 -6.21 1.22
N LEU A 64 5.67 -6.84 2.39
CA LEU A 64 5.11 -8.19 2.49
C LEU A 64 3.63 -8.25 2.10
N MET A 65 2.86 -7.16 2.21
CA MET A 65 1.42 -7.18 1.92
C MET A 65 1.11 -7.59 0.47
N PRO A 66 1.70 -6.97 -0.57
CA PRO A 66 1.54 -7.46 -1.95
C PRO A 66 1.94 -8.92 -2.14
N VAL A 67 2.98 -9.40 -1.44
CA VAL A 67 3.45 -10.78 -1.53
C VAL A 67 2.42 -11.75 -0.92
N ILE A 68 1.83 -11.41 0.23
CA ILE A 68 0.79 -12.21 0.88
C ILE A 68 -0.45 -12.28 -0.01
N ILE A 69 -0.89 -11.14 -0.56
CA ILE A 69 -2.10 -11.07 -1.38
C ILE A 69 -1.88 -11.84 -2.69
N LEU A 70 -0.84 -11.51 -3.45
CA LEU A 70 -0.59 -12.15 -4.74
C LEU A 70 -0.18 -13.60 -4.58
N GLY A 71 0.72 -13.90 -3.65
CA GLY A 71 1.16 -15.27 -3.38
C GLY A 71 0.00 -16.14 -2.89
N GLY A 72 -0.90 -15.60 -2.08
CA GLY A 72 -2.11 -16.30 -1.62
C GLY A 72 -3.09 -16.60 -2.75
N ILE A 73 -3.36 -15.61 -3.62
CA ILE A 73 -4.30 -15.75 -4.75
C ILE A 73 -3.72 -16.68 -5.82
N TYR A 74 -2.51 -16.41 -6.31
CA TYR A 74 -1.89 -17.19 -7.39
C TYR A 74 -1.41 -18.56 -6.94
N GLY A 75 -1.07 -18.71 -5.66
CA GLY A 75 -0.76 -20.00 -5.06
C GLY A 75 -1.99 -20.88 -4.77
N GLY A 76 -3.20 -20.38 -5.03
CA GLY A 76 -4.45 -21.11 -4.79
C GLY A 76 -4.78 -21.31 -3.30
N VAL A 77 -4.11 -20.58 -2.40
CA VAL A 77 -4.32 -20.68 -0.95
C VAL A 77 -5.60 -19.94 -0.55
N PHE A 78 -5.87 -18.79 -1.17
CA PHE A 78 -7.03 -17.95 -0.89
C PHE A 78 -7.69 -17.48 -2.18
N THR A 79 -9.01 -17.38 -2.16
CA THR A 79 -9.77 -16.64 -3.17
C THR A 79 -9.57 -15.12 -2.99
N PRO A 80 -9.87 -14.27 -4.00
CA PRO A 80 -9.69 -12.82 -3.88
C PRO A 80 -10.45 -12.18 -2.71
N THR A 81 -11.59 -12.75 -2.34
CA THR A 81 -12.40 -12.31 -1.19
C THR A 81 -11.75 -12.67 0.14
N GLU A 82 -11.24 -13.90 0.29
CA GLU A 82 -10.48 -14.33 1.47
C GLU A 82 -9.16 -13.56 1.61
N ALA A 83 -8.45 -13.32 0.50
CA ALA A 83 -7.22 -12.55 0.47
C ALA A 83 -7.44 -11.12 1.00
N SER A 84 -8.60 -10.53 0.71
CA SER A 84 -8.97 -9.21 1.24
C SER A 84 -9.16 -9.22 2.76
N ALA A 85 -9.78 -10.26 3.32
CA ALA A 85 -9.92 -10.40 4.78
C ALA A 85 -8.56 -10.56 5.47
N VAL A 86 -7.68 -11.40 4.90
CA VAL A 86 -6.30 -11.59 5.38
C VAL A 86 -5.50 -10.29 5.28
N ALA A 87 -5.64 -9.54 4.19
CA ALA A 87 -4.96 -8.26 4.01
C ALA A 87 -5.37 -7.22 5.06
N VAL A 88 -6.66 -7.14 5.40
CA VAL A 88 -7.15 -6.24 6.46
C VAL A 88 -6.59 -6.65 7.82
N LEU A 89 -6.62 -7.94 8.16
CA LEU A 89 -6.06 -8.43 9.43
C LEU A 89 -4.56 -8.14 9.51
N TYR A 90 -3.82 -8.39 8.43
CA TYR A 90 -2.40 -8.09 8.34
C TYR A 90 -2.13 -6.58 8.47
N ALA A 91 -2.91 -5.74 7.79
CA ALA A 91 -2.79 -4.28 7.87
C ALA A 91 -3.00 -3.77 9.31
N LEU A 92 -3.96 -4.34 10.05
CA LEU A 92 -4.19 -4.00 11.45
C LEU A 92 -3.01 -4.42 12.33
N ILE A 93 -2.49 -5.63 12.15
CA ILE A 93 -1.32 -6.11 12.90
C ILE A 93 -0.11 -5.21 12.64
N VAL A 94 0.21 -4.95 11.38
CA VAL A 94 1.37 -4.12 11.02
C VAL A 94 1.17 -2.68 11.49
N GLY A 95 0.02 -2.07 11.22
CA GLY A 95 -0.25 -0.67 11.56
C GLY A 95 -0.34 -0.40 13.05
N MET A 96 -0.95 -1.30 13.82
CA MET A 96 -1.15 -1.10 15.28
C MET A 96 -0.01 -1.66 16.13
N LEU A 97 0.57 -2.81 15.77
CA LEU A 97 1.54 -3.49 16.64
C LEU A 97 2.99 -3.26 16.22
N ILE A 98 3.27 -3.27 14.91
CA ILE A 98 4.63 -3.16 14.38
C ILE A 98 5.04 -1.69 14.22
N TYR A 99 4.30 -0.93 13.41
CA TYR A 99 4.57 0.50 13.20
C TYR A 99 3.97 1.36 14.30
N ARG A 100 2.89 0.90 14.95
CA ARG A 100 2.20 1.61 16.04
C ARG A 100 1.76 3.01 15.61
N GLU A 101 1.40 3.15 14.35
CA GLU A 101 0.93 4.40 13.75
C GLU A 101 -0.60 4.54 13.86
N ILE A 102 -1.31 3.44 14.11
CA ILE A 102 -2.77 3.41 14.23
C ILE A 102 -3.16 3.05 15.66
N GLY A 103 -3.85 3.95 16.35
CA GLY A 103 -4.44 3.71 17.67
C GLY A 103 -5.87 3.16 17.58
N LEU A 104 -6.39 2.70 18.73
CA LEU A 104 -7.78 2.22 18.85
C LEU A 104 -8.83 3.29 18.54
N GLN A 105 -8.50 4.56 18.81
CA GLN A 105 -9.36 5.69 18.47
C GLN A 105 -9.40 5.98 16.95
N ASP A 106 -8.32 5.69 16.25
CA ASP A 106 -8.21 5.92 14.80
C ASP A 106 -9.02 4.88 14.01
N LEU A 107 -9.22 3.69 14.57
CA LEU A 107 -10.07 2.64 14.00
C LEU A 107 -11.49 3.14 13.71
N ALA A 108 -12.10 3.91 14.63
CA ALA A 108 -13.44 4.46 14.40
C ALA A 108 -13.46 5.43 13.20
N ALA A 109 -12.41 6.25 13.04
CA ALA A 109 -12.28 7.16 11.92
C ALA A 109 -12.04 6.42 10.60
N VAL A 110 -11.17 5.40 10.59
CA VAL A 110 -10.87 4.57 9.42
C VAL A 110 -12.13 3.82 8.98
N LEU A 111 -12.83 3.15 9.89
CA LEU A 111 -14.06 2.42 9.60
C LEU A 111 -15.15 3.36 9.06
N ARG A 112 -15.34 4.53 9.68
CA ARG A 112 -16.31 5.52 9.19
C ARG A 112 -15.98 5.95 7.75
N LYS A 113 -14.71 6.23 7.46
CA LYS A 113 -14.26 6.62 6.12
C LYS A 113 -14.47 5.49 5.11
N SER A 114 -14.19 4.24 5.49
CA SER A 114 -14.45 3.06 4.67
C SER A 114 -15.94 2.90 4.36
N VAL A 115 -16.81 3.01 5.36
CA VAL A 115 -18.27 2.91 5.18
C VAL A 115 -18.78 4.01 4.25
N ILE A 116 -18.34 5.27 4.42
CA ILE A 116 -18.72 6.37 3.53
C ILE A 116 -18.27 6.08 2.09
N SER A 117 -17.02 5.64 1.90
CA SER A 117 -16.51 5.32 0.58
C SER A 117 -17.28 4.17 -0.07
N SER A 118 -17.66 3.13 0.69
CA SER A 118 -18.47 2.03 0.17
C SER A 118 -19.89 2.47 -0.16
N ALA A 119 -20.51 3.31 0.68
CA ALA A 119 -21.86 3.82 0.46
C ALA A 119 -21.95 4.66 -0.81
N VAL A 120 -21.02 5.59 -1.02
CA VAL A 120 -20.99 6.45 -2.23
C VAL A 120 -20.89 5.63 -3.52
N ILE A 121 -20.29 4.45 -3.48
CA ILE A 121 -20.13 3.56 -4.64
C ILE A 121 -21.39 2.70 -4.88
N MET A 122 -22.20 2.46 -3.84
CA MET A 122 -23.43 1.65 -3.92
C MET A 122 -24.68 2.45 -4.34
N PHE A 123 -24.63 3.78 -4.29
CA PHE A 123 -25.65 4.69 -4.83
C PHE A 123 -25.30 5.12 -6.25
#